data_AF-A0A9N7RL10-F1
#
_entry.id   AF-A0A9N7RL10-F1
#
_cell.length_a   1.000
_cell.length_b   1.000
_cell.length_c   1.000
_cell.angle_alpha   90.00
_cell.angle_beta   90.00
_cell.angle_gamma   90.00
#
_symmetry.space_group_name_H-M   'P 1'
#
loop_
_entity.id
_entity.type
_entity.pdbx_description
1 polymer ?
#
loop_
_entity_poly.entity_id
_entity_poly.type
_entity_poly.pdbx_seq_one_letter_code
_entity_poly.pdbx_strand_id
1 'polypeptide(L)'
;MENDCKNKDVYESYVVVHNIAKRHNVGTLARSATAFGVAELILVGRRDFNAFGSHGSTSHLRFRHFHSLSLARSYLKERDCDICGVEITENGMPVNEHPFRKSTAFLLGNEGTGLSEKECEICDFFIYIPQYGGGTASLNVTVAASIVLHHYAVWAGFSERTREGNKFIVSEKPTNQMRQRFCTETAEAIAEERKLKKENAANGFFNEGGKDEASGNLLDTLFDHIEGRLE
;
A
#
# COMPACT_ATOMS: atom_id res chain seq x y z
N MET A 1 -44.79 8.76 3.25
CA MET A 1 -43.66 8.25 4.04
C MET A 1 -42.50 8.09 3.08
N GLU A 2 -41.60 9.08 3.13
CA GLU A 2 -40.41 9.18 2.29
C GLU A 2 -39.51 7.96 2.49
N ASN A 3 -39.20 7.24 1.41
CA ASN A 3 -38.03 6.38 1.36
C ASN A 3 -36.93 7.21 0.72
N ASP A 4 -36.18 7.92 1.57
CA ASP A 4 -34.87 8.46 1.25
C ASP A 4 -33.99 7.32 0.74
N CYS A 5 -33.88 7.21 -0.58
CA CYS A 5 -32.88 6.39 -1.23
C CYS A 5 -31.54 7.09 -1.02
N LYS A 6 -30.96 6.91 0.18
CA LYS A 6 -29.63 7.39 0.51
C LYS A 6 -28.71 6.96 -0.62
N ASN A 7 -28.13 7.95 -1.29
CA ASN A 7 -27.04 7.77 -2.23
C ASN A 7 -25.95 7.02 -1.44
N LYS A 8 -25.85 5.70 -1.61
CA LYS A 8 -24.78 4.93 -0.96
C LYS A 8 -23.52 5.33 -1.68
N ASP A 9 -22.63 6.06 -1.01
CA ASP A 9 -21.28 6.26 -1.50
C ASP A 9 -20.72 4.88 -1.86
N VAL A 10 -20.40 4.68 -3.14
CA VAL A 10 -19.87 3.42 -3.63
C VAL A 10 -18.40 3.39 -3.23
N TYR A 11 -18.12 2.88 -2.03
CA TYR A 11 -16.76 2.69 -1.56
C TYR A 11 -16.06 1.62 -2.40
N GLU A 12 -14.83 1.91 -2.80
CA GLU A 12 -13.96 0.95 -3.47
C GLU A 12 -12.78 0.59 -2.57
N SER A 13 -12.24 -0.61 -2.74
CA SER A 13 -10.99 -1.02 -2.13
C SER A 13 -9.93 -1.27 -3.19
N TYR A 14 -8.70 -0.91 -2.85
CA TYR A 14 -7.52 -1.12 -3.67
C TYR A 14 -6.44 -1.82 -2.85
N VAL A 15 -5.53 -2.52 -3.51
CA VAL A 15 -4.38 -3.14 -2.83
C VAL A 15 -3.11 -2.64 -3.50
N VAL A 16 -2.25 -1.98 -2.73
CA VAL A 16 -0.96 -1.47 -3.19
C VAL A 16 0.14 -2.42 -2.77
N VAL A 17 1.01 -2.70 -3.72
CA VAL A 17 2.06 -3.69 -3.62
C VAL A 17 3.35 -3.08 -4.14
N HIS A 18 4.34 -2.89 -3.28
CA HIS A 18 5.61 -2.31 -3.67
C HIS A 18 6.75 -3.32 -3.52
N ASN A 19 7.45 -3.57 -4.64
CA ASN A 19 8.60 -4.49 -4.71
C ASN A 19 8.43 -5.81 -3.94
N ILE A 20 7.35 -6.57 -4.20
CA ILE A 20 7.14 -7.88 -3.54
C ILE A 20 8.39 -8.76 -3.71
N ALA A 21 8.94 -9.17 -2.57
CA ALA A 21 10.12 -10.03 -2.52
C ALA A 21 9.85 -11.44 -3.10
N LYS A 22 8.62 -11.96 -2.97
CA LYS A 22 8.27 -13.34 -3.33
C LYS A 22 7.08 -13.40 -4.29
N ARG A 23 7.30 -13.87 -5.53
CA ARG A 23 6.27 -13.95 -6.60
C ARG A 23 4.99 -14.69 -6.19
N HIS A 24 5.06 -15.70 -5.32
CA HIS A 24 3.88 -16.46 -4.88
C HIS A 24 2.87 -15.62 -4.07
N ASN A 25 3.32 -14.54 -3.41
CA ASN A 25 2.42 -13.68 -2.63
C ASN A 25 1.42 -12.94 -3.53
N VAL A 26 1.81 -12.58 -4.76
CA VAL A 26 0.93 -11.86 -5.70
C VAL A 26 -0.29 -12.71 -6.09
N GLY A 27 -0.10 -13.99 -6.37
CA GLY A 27 -1.19 -14.88 -6.80
C GLY A 27 -2.23 -15.10 -5.69
N THR A 28 -1.77 -15.38 -4.47
CA THR A 28 -2.63 -15.52 -3.30
C THR A 28 -3.34 -14.21 -2.97
N LEU A 29 -2.63 -13.08 -3.02
CA LEU A 29 -3.21 -11.75 -2.80
C LEU A 29 -4.28 -11.42 -3.85
N ALA A 30 -4.03 -11.71 -5.13
CA ALA A 30 -5.02 -11.50 -6.18
C ALA A 30 -6.29 -12.34 -5.98
N ARG A 31 -6.15 -13.56 -5.44
CA ARG A 31 -7.30 -14.40 -5.08
C ARG A 31 -8.11 -13.80 -3.94
N SER A 32 -7.47 -13.37 -2.86
CA SER A 32 -8.14 -12.70 -1.75
C SER A 32 -8.79 -11.39 -2.19
N ALA A 33 -8.07 -10.59 -2.99
CA ALA A 33 -8.57 -9.34 -3.57
C ALA A 33 -9.84 -9.58 -4.40
N THR A 34 -9.84 -10.61 -5.26
CA THR A 34 -11.03 -10.99 -6.02
C THR A 34 -12.19 -11.42 -5.12
N ALA A 35 -11.91 -12.20 -4.08
CA ALA A 35 -12.93 -12.70 -3.15
C ALA A 35 -13.62 -11.58 -2.36
N PHE A 36 -12.88 -10.53 -2.00
CA PHE A 36 -13.39 -9.39 -1.22
C PHE A 36 -13.78 -8.18 -2.07
N GLY A 37 -13.88 -8.33 -3.40
CA GLY A 37 -14.38 -7.27 -4.28
C GLY A 37 -13.44 -6.09 -4.48
N VAL A 38 -12.13 -6.31 -4.39
CA VAL A 38 -11.12 -5.28 -4.68
C VAL A 38 -11.23 -4.80 -6.12
N ALA A 39 -11.23 -3.49 -6.31
CA ALA A 39 -11.42 -2.85 -7.60
C ALA A 39 -10.18 -2.94 -8.51
N GLU A 40 -8.99 -2.80 -7.94
CA GLU A 40 -7.71 -2.84 -8.67
C GLU A 40 -6.53 -3.17 -7.73
N LEU A 41 -5.59 -3.95 -8.24
CA LEU A 41 -4.31 -4.24 -7.60
C LEU A 41 -3.22 -3.37 -8.23
N ILE A 42 -2.62 -2.52 -7.41
CA ILE A 42 -1.64 -1.51 -7.79
C ILE A 42 -0.24 -2.04 -7.48
N LEU A 43 0.57 -2.21 -8.51
CA LEU A 43 1.94 -2.71 -8.44
C LEU A 43 2.89 -1.54 -8.60
N VAL A 44 3.81 -1.37 -7.67
CA VAL A 44 4.79 -0.27 -7.68
C VAL A 44 6.20 -0.83 -7.71
N GLY A 45 7.04 -0.26 -8.57
CA GLY A 45 8.48 -0.56 -8.60
C GLY A 45 8.92 -1.40 -9.81
N ARG A 46 9.90 -2.30 -9.61
CA ARG A 46 10.61 -2.95 -10.73
C ARG A 46 9.72 -3.90 -11.54
N ARG A 47 9.92 -3.85 -12.85
CA ARG A 47 9.03 -4.38 -13.88
C ARG A 47 9.29 -5.86 -14.21
N ASP A 48 9.19 -6.76 -13.24
CA ASP A 48 9.47 -8.19 -13.46
C ASP A 48 8.21 -9.01 -13.81
N PHE A 49 7.61 -8.71 -14.97
CA PHE A 49 6.31 -9.24 -15.43
C PHE A 49 6.24 -10.74 -15.72
N ASN A 50 7.33 -11.50 -15.59
CA ASN A 50 7.31 -12.95 -15.82
C ASN A 50 6.57 -13.76 -14.74
N ALA A 51 5.89 -13.12 -13.77
CA ALA A 51 5.19 -13.78 -12.66
C ALA A 51 3.71 -14.10 -12.89
N PHE A 52 3.05 -13.60 -13.95
CA PHE A 52 1.59 -13.72 -14.12
C PHE A 52 1.13 -15.10 -14.63
N GLY A 53 1.92 -16.14 -14.37
CA GLY A 53 1.61 -17.52 -14.73
C GLY A 53 0.34 -18.02 -14.05
N SER A 54 -0.69 -18.21 -14.87
CA SER A 54 -1.62 -19.34 -14.81
C SER A 54 -2.35 -19.65 -13.50
N HIS A 55 -3.07 -18.70 -12.90
CA HIS A 55 -4.15 -19.07 -11.97
C HIS A 55 -5.42 -18.28 -12.30
N GLY A 56 -6.50 -18.99 -12.65
CA GLY A 56 -7.72 -18.44 -13.25
C GLY A 56 -8.50 -17.42 -12.44
N SER A 57 -8.08 -17.06 -11.21
CA SER A 57 -8.63 -15.97 -10.41
C SER A 57 -8.17 -14.58 -10.85
N THR A 58 -7.03 -14.46 -11.56
CA THR A 58 -6.56 -13.16 -12.06
C THR A 58 -7.44 -12.58 -13.17
N SER A 59 -8.31 -13.38 -13.79
CA SER A 59 -9.15 -12.92 -14.89
C SER A 59 -10.23 -11.93 -14.47
N HIS A 60 -10.54 -11.79 -13.18
CA HIS A 60 -11.58 -10.90 -12.67
C HIS A 60 -11.04 -9.63 -12.00
N LEU A 61 -9.73 -9.52 -11.80
CA LEU A 61 -9.08 -8.41 -11.12
C LEU A 61 -8.32 -7.51 -12.11
N ARG A 62 -8.41 -6.19 -11.91
CA ARG A 62 -7.61 -5.21 -12.67
C ARG A 62 -6.23 -5.07 -12.02
N PHE A 63 -5.20 -4.93 -12.84
CA PHE A 63 -3.84 -4.67 -12.41
C PHE A 63 -3.36 -3.34 -13.01
N ARG A 64 -2.71 -2.53 -12.19
CA ARG A 64 -2.07 -1.29 -12.63
C ARG A 64 -0.65 -1.25 -12.14
N HIS A 65 0.26 -0.79 -12.98
CA HIS A 65 1.66 -0.66 -12.62
C HIS A 65 2.11 0.79 -12.64
N PHE A 66 2.80 1.18 -11.57
CA PHE A 66 3.47 2.47 -11.42
C PHE A 66 4.98 2.28 -11.23
N HIS A 67 5.76 3.22 -11.73
CA HIS A 67 7.20 3.21 -11.52
C HIS A 67 7.60 3.68 -10.12
N SER A 68 6.74 4.47 -9.46
CA SER A 68 7.02 5.06 -8.15
C SER A 68 5.78 5.10 -7.24
N LEU A 69 6.03 5.17 -5.93
CA LEU A 69 4.98 5.34 -4.92
C LEU A 69 4.28 6.71 -5.05
N SER A 70 4.99 7.73 -5.53
CA SER A 70 4.44 9.08 -5.71
C SER A 70 3.39 9.13 -6.84
N LEU A 71 3.64 8.42 -7.94
CA LEU A 71 2.69 8.31 -9.04
C LEU A 71 1.45 7.50 -8.62
N ALA A 72 1.65 6.39 -7.91
CA ALA A 72 0.55 5.63 -7.32
C ALA A 72 -0.28 6.47 -6.34
N ARG A 73 0.37 7.29 -5.50
CA ARG A 73 -0.32 8.20 -4.57
C ARG A 73 -1.16 9.25 -5.31
N SER A 74 -0.60 9.83 -6.37
CA SER A 74 -1.31 10.84 -7.17
C SER A 74 -2.58 10.25 -7.82
N TYR A 75 -2.45 9.06 -8.41
CA TYR A 75 -3.56 8.31 -8.98
C TYR A 75 -4.70 8.01 -7.99
N LEU A 76 -4.34 7.65 -6.75
CA LEU A 76 -5.31 7.36 -5.69
C LEU A 76 -5.98 8.63 -5.15
N LYS A 77 -5.21 9.72 -4.98
CA LYS A 77 -5.75 11.02 -4.57
C LYS A 77 -6.78 11.57 -5.55
N GLU A 78 -6.54 11.43 -6.85
CA GLU A 78 -7.51 11.83 -7.89
C GLU A 78 -8.86 11.10 -7.79
N ARG A 79 -8.90 9.96 -7.09
CA ARG A 79 -10.10 9.12 -6.87
C ARG A 79 -10.73 9.32 -5.50
N ASP A 80 -10.28 10.33 -4.76
CA ASP A 80 -10.67 10.55 -3.36
C ASP A 80 -10.45 9.28 -2.51
N CYS A 81 -9.34 8.57 -2.75
CA CYS A 81 -9.01 7.32 -2.08
C CYS A 81 -7.89 7.56 -1.06
N ASP A 82 -8.11 7.15 0.20
CA ASP A 82 -7.07 7.17 1.23
C ASP A 82 -6.09 6.02 1.04
N ILE A 83 -4.85 6.21 1.46
CA ILE A 83 -3.82 5.17 1.50
C ILE A 83 -3.65 4.74 2.95
N CYS A 84 -4.09 3.51 3.24
CA CYS A 84 -3.99 2.90 4.56
C CYS A 84 -2.78 1.96 4.62
N GLY A 85 -1.80 2.29 5.46
CA GLY A 85 -0.68 1.40 5.76
C GLY A 85 -1.12 0.31 6.75
N VAL A 86 -0.91 -0.95 6.39
CA VAL A 86 -1.14 -2.09 7.30
C VAL A 86 0.18 -2.46 7.96
N GLU A 87 0.41 -1.85 9.12
CA GLU A 87 1.66 -1.95 9.88
C GLU A 87 1.43 -1.67 11.37
N ILE A 88 2.19 -2.35 12.23
CA ILE A 88 2.17 -2.14 13.67
C ILE A 88 2.99 -0.88 13.97
N THR A 89 2.30 0.24 14.14
CA THR A 89 2.90 1.55 14.47
C THR A 89 2.26 2.11 15.73
N GLU A 90 2.95 3.02 16.44
CA GLU A 90 2.41 3.66 17.66
C GLU A 90 1.08 4.39 17.43
N ASN A 91 0.92 4.97 16.23
CA ASN A 91 -0.29 5.70 15.83
C ASN A 91 -1.30 4.81 15.06
N GLY A 92 -1.04 3.50 14.97
CA GLY A 92 -1.90 2.56 14.25
C GLY A 92 -3.20 2.32 15.00
N MET A 93 -4.32 2.29 14.27
CA MET A 93 -5.63 1.94 14.82
C MET A 93 -5.94 0.46 14.62
N PRO A 94 -6.62 -0.21 15.56
CA PRO A 94 -6.99 -1.61 15.41
C PRO A 94 -8.05 -1.78 14.32
N VAL A 95 -7.84 -2.72 13.39
CA VAL A 95 -8.71 -2.90 12.21
C VAL A 95 -10.17 -3.25 12.55
N ASN A 96 -10.41 -3.91 13.69
CA ASN A 96 -11.74 -4.28 14.15
C ASN A 96 -12.57 -3.10 14.67
N GLU A 97 -11.97 -1.93 14.87
CA GLU A 97 -12.72 -0.68 15.12
C GLU A 97 -13.20 -0.01 13.82
N HIS A 98 -12.82 -0.56 12.66
CA HIS A 98 -13.21 -0.07 11.34
C HIS A 98 -12.95 1.45 11.15
N PRO A 99 -11.69 1.91 11.26
CA PRO A 99 -11.35 3.34 11.22
C PRO A 99 -11.44 3.98 9.81
N PHE A 100 -12.12 3.32 8.88
CA PHE A 100 -12.24 3.73 7.49
C PHE A 100 -13.25 4.87 7.33
N ARG A 101 -13.04 5.73 6.33
CA ARG A 101 -13.88 6.92 6.09
C ARG A 101 -14.43 6.99 4.67
N LYS A 102 -13.67 6.47 3.71
CA LYS A 102 -13.99 6.49 2.27
C LYS A 102 -13.26 5.35 1.55
N SER A 103 -13.29 5.38 0.22
CA SER A 103 -12.50 4.47 -0.63
C SER A 103 -11.06 4.39 -0.13
N THR A 104 -10.54 3.17 0.01
CA THR A 104 -9.25 2.94 0.69
C THR A 104 -8.36 1.98 -0.11
N ALA A 105 -7.10 2.38 -0.26
CA ALA A 105 -6.02 1.58 -0.81
C ALA A 105 -5.13 1.05 0.31
N PHE A 106 -5.00 -0.27 0.39
CA PHE A 106 -4.23 -0.92 1.45
C PHE A 106 -2.80 -1.20 0.98
N LEU A 107 -1.83 -0.54 1.62
CA LEU A 107 -0.41 -0.79 1.42
C LEU A 107 0.09 -1.71 2.53
N LEU A 108 0.58 -2.88 2.15
CA LEU A 108 0.98 -3.91 3.11
C LEU A 108 2.50 -3.97 3.25
N GLY A 109 2.99 -4.02 4.49
CA GLY A 109 4.40 -4.23 4.79
C GLY A 109 4.93 -5.56 4.29
N ASN A 110 6.23 -5.61 3.96
CA ASN A 110 6.90 -6.87 3.66
C ASN A 110 7.10 -7.69 4.94
N GLU A 111 7.00 -9.01 4.81
CA GLU A 111 7.20 -9.94 5.93
C GLU A 111 8.61 -9.75 6.55
N GLY A 112 8.66 -9.49 7.85
CA GLY A 112 9.89 -9.32 8.63
C GLY A 112 10.48 -7.90 8.62
N THR A 113 10.35 -7.15 7.53
CA THR A 113 10.88 -5.77 7.45
C THR A 113 9.81 -4.69 7.65
N GLY A 114 8.53 -5.04 7.53
CA GLY A 114 7.43 -4.10 7.56
C GLY A 114 7.40 -3.16 6.36
N LEU A 115 6.74 -2.01 6.54
CA LEU A 115 6.78 -0.87 5.62
C LEU A 115 8.08 -0.07 5.78
N SER A 116 8.70 0.25 4.64
CA SER A 116 9.81 1.20 4.55
C SER A 116 9.34 2.64 4.81
N GLU A 117 10.27 3.52 5.18
CA GLU A 117 10.00 4.95 5.41
C GLU A 117 9.25 5.61 4.25
N LYS A 118 9.67 5.34 3.01
CA LYS A 118 9.01 5.86 1.80
C LYS A 118 7.58 5.34 1.61
N GLU A 119 7.28 4.14 2.09
CA GLU A 119 5.94 3.58 2.06
C GLU A 119 5.08 4.23 3.16
N CYS A 120 5.64 4.44 4.34
CA CYS A 120 4.97 5.17 5.42
C CYS A 120 4.63 6.62 5.02
N GLU A 121 5.55 7.33 4.35
CA GLU A 121 5.35 8.71 3.89
C GLU A 121 4.15 8.89 2.96
N ILE A 122 3.79 7.86 2.17
CA ILE A 122 2.65 7.94 1.27
C ILE A 122 1.31 7.61 1.94
N CYS A 123 1.33 6.95 3.09
CA CYS A 123 0.13 6.56 3.82
C CYS A 123 -0.52 7.78 4.47
N ASP A 124 -1.85 7.81 4.46
CA ASP A 124 -2.65 8.85 5.11
C ASP A 124 -3.00 8.45 6.57
N PHE A 125 -3.07 7.15 6.86
CA PHE A 125 -3.19 6.60 8.21
C PHE A 125 -2.71 5.14 8.28
N PHE A 126 -2.58 4.61 9.49
CA PHE A 126 -2.12 3.24 9.72
C PHE A 126 -3.16 2.43 10.50
N ILE A 127 -3.21 1.14 10.18
CA ILE A 127 -3.96 0.15 10.94
C ILE A 127 -3.10 -1.07 11.25
N TYR A 128 -3.47 -1.77 12.31
CA TYR A 128 -2.90 -3.07 12.64
C TYR A 128 -3.99 -4.10 12.95
N ILE A 129 -3.61 -5.37 12.90
CA ILE A 129 -4.47 -6.49 13.29
C ILE A 129 -4.12 -6.85 14.74
N PRO A 130 -5.04 -6.70 15.71
CA PRO A 130 -4.78 -7.13 17.07
C PRO A 130 -4.43 -8.61 17.14
N GLN A 131 -3.35 -8.93 17.86
CA GLN A 131 -2.89 -10.30 18.09
C GLN A 131 -3.01 -10.62 19.58
N TYR A 132 -3.51 -11.80 19.89
CA TYR A 132 -3.83 -12.21 21.27
C TYR A 132 -2.97 -13.36 21.79
N GLY A 133 -2.09 -13.91 20.95
CA GLY A 133 -1.14 -14.97 21.31
C GLY A 133 0.29 -14.43 21.35
N GLY A 134 1.17 -15.10 22.09
CA GLY A 134 2.60 -14.71 22.22
C GLY A 134 3.56 -15.45 21.28
N GLY A 135 3.06 -16.29 20.37
CA GLY A 135 3.89 -17.20 19.56
C GLY A 135 4.38 -16.65 18.22
N THR A 136 3.95 -15.44 17.83
CA THR A 136 4.38 -14.78 16.59
C THR A 136 4.42 -13.28 16.77
N ALA A 137 5.36 -12.62 16.10
CA ALA A 137 5.48 -11.17 16.07
C ALA A 137 4.74 -10.54 14.87
N SER A 138 4.44 -11.33 13.83
CA SER A 138 3.81 -10.82 12.61
C SER A 138 2.98 -11.88 11.90
N LEU A 139 2.11 -11.41 11.00
CA LEU A 139 1.32 -12.26 10.12
C LEU A 139 1.95 -12.28 8.73
N ASN A 140 1.73 -13.37 8.01
CA ASN A 140 2.01 -13.41 6.59
C ASN A 140 1.24 -12.30 5.86
N VAL A 141 1.91 -11.57 4.97
CA VAL A 141 1.34 -10.40 4.27
C VAL A 141 0.01 -10.70 3.57
N THR A 142 -0.16 -11.88 2.97
CA THR A 142 -1.40 -12.24 2.26
C THR A 142 -2.54 -12.59 3.23
N VAL A 143 -2.21 -13.10 4.41
CA VAL A 143 -3.18 -13.35 5.49
C VAL A 143 -3.63 -12.02 6.08
N ALA A 144 -2.69 -11.12 6.37
CA ALA A 144 -2.99 -9.77 6.84
C ALA A 144 -3.91 -9.02 5.86
N ALA A 145 -3.59 -9.09 4.55
CA ALA A 145 -4.43 -8.56 3.49
C ALA A 145 -5.87 -9.07 3.57
N SER A 146 -6.02 -10.38 3.71
CA SER A 146 -7.33 -11.04 3.69
C SER A 146 -8.19 -10.61 4.88
N ILE A 147 -7.59 -10.48 6.07
CA ILE A 147 -8.28 -10.00 7.28
C ILE A 147 -8.72 -8.54 7.10
N VAL A 148 -7.81 -7.67 6.66
CA VAL A 148 -8.10 -6.24 6.46
C VAL A 148 -9.18 -6.03 5.42
N LEU A 149 -9.07 -6.71 4.26
CA LEU A 149 -10.05 -6.61 3.18
C LEU A 149 -11.43 -7.10 3.62
N HIS A 150 -11.51 -8.16 4.42
CA HIS A 150 -12.77 -8.62 5.00
C HIS A 150 -13.38 -7.56 5.93
N HIS A 151 -12.60 -6.99 6.86
CA HIS A 151 -13.09 -5.92 7.73
C HIS A 151 -13.55 -4.69 6.96
N TYR A 152 -12.82 -4.31 5.90
CA TYR A 152 -13.22 -3.21 5.04
C TYR A 152 -14.52 -3.51 4.29
N ALA A 153 -14.65 -4.69 3.69
CA ALA A 153 -15.85 -5.10 2.95
C ALA A 153 -17.11 -5.11 3.85
N VAL A 154 -16.95 -5.55 5.11
CA VAL A 154 -18.03 -5.50 6.12
C VAL A 154 -18.41 -4.05 6.44
N TRP A 155 -17.44 -3.19 6.74
CA TRP A 155 -17.68 -1.78 7.03
C TRP A 155 -18.32 -1.03 5.86
N ALA A 156 -17.80 -1.24 4.65
CA ALA A 156 -18.27 -0.63 3.41
C ALA A 156 -19.64 -1.17 2.95
N GLY A 157 -20.15 -2.23 3.59
CA GLY A 157 -21.44 -2.83 3.25
C GLY A 157 -21.46 -3.50 1.88
N PHE A 158 -20.35 -4.16 1.50
CA PHE A 158 -20.28 -4.90 0.24
C PHE A 158 -21.31 -6.02 0.22
N SER A 159 -21.99 -6.17 -0.91
CA SER A 159 -23.03 -7.19 -1.07
C SER A 159 -22.41 -8.58 -1.22
N GLU A 160 -22.90 -9.54 -0.45
CA GLU A 160 -22.50 -10.95 -0.59
C GLU A 160 -22.86 -11.47 -1.99
N ARG A 161 -21.95 -12.24 -2.58
CA ARG A 161 -22.19 -12.92 -3.87
C ARG A 161 -23.20 -14.06 -3.69
N THR A 162 -24.02 -14.31 -4.70
CA THR A 162 -24.97 -15.43 -4.70
C THR A 162 -24.26 -16.77 -4.53
N ARG A 163 -24.89 -17.68 -3.77
CA ARG A 163 -24.43 -19.04 -3.51
C ARG A 163 -25.28 -20.07 -4.24
N GLU A 164 -24.65 -21.13 -4.72
CA GLU A 164 -25.30 -22.32 -5.27
C GLU A 164 -24.75 -23.54 -4.49
N GLY A 165 -25.62 -24.17 -3.68
CA GLY A 165 -25.21 -25.18 -2.73
C GLY A 165 -24.12 -24.66 -1.77
N ASN A 166 -22.96 -25.31 -1.76
CA ASN A 166 -21.83 -25.00 -0.87
C ASN A 166 -20.77 -24.07 -1.51
N LYS A 167 -21.06 -23.41 -2.64
CA LYS A 167 -20.10 -22.58 -3.38
C LYS A 167 -20.70 -21.23 -3.79
N PHE A 168 -19.86 -20.22 -3.94
CA PHE A 168 -20.24 -18.95 -4.57
C PHE A 168 -20.30 -19.08 -6.10
N ILE A 169 -21.28 -18.41 -6.70
CA ILE A 169 -21.42 -18.33 -8.16
C ILE A 169 -20.33 -17.43 -8.74
N VAL A 170 -19.43 -18.05 -9.51
CA VAL A 170 -18.34 -17.37 -10.22
C VAL A 170 -18.91 -16.76 -11.49
N SER A 171 -18.72 -15.45 -11.67
CA SER A 171 -19.12 -14.78 -12.91
C SER A 171 -18.31 -15.29 -14.10
N GLU A 172 -18.91 -15.28 -15.28
CA GLU A 172 -18.21 -15.63 -16.52
C GLU A 172 -16.95 -14.78 -16.69
N LYS A 173 -15.93 -15.39 -17.31
CA LYS A 173 -14.71 -14.67 -17.63
C LYS A 173 -15.02 -13.66 -18.74
N PRO A 174 -14.64 -12.39 -18.59
CA PRO A 174 -14.85 -11.39 -19.62
C PRO A 174 -14.04 -11.76 -20.87
N THR A 175 -14.73 -11.93 -22.00
CA THR A 175 -14.24 -12.63 -23.21
C THR A 175 -13.18 -11.87 -24.01
N ASN A 176 -12.88 -10.59 -23.69
CA ASN A 176 -12.14 -9.73 -24.64
C ASN A 176 -11.28 -8.60 -24.02
N GLN A 177 -10.55 -8.84 -22.91
CA GLN A 177 -9.83 -7.74 -22.21
C GLN A 177 -8.46 -8.07 -21.60
N MET A 178 -7.77 -9.13 -22.02
CA MET A 178 -6.44 -9.44 -21.46
C MET A 178 -5.42 -8.28 -21.62
N ARG A 179 -5.54 -7.46 -22.68
CA ARG A 179 -4.68 -6.28 -22.91
C ARG A 179 -5.11 -5.02 -22.14
N GLN A 180 -6.37 -4.90 -21.70
CA GLN A 180 -6.89 -3.68 -21.03
C GLN A 180 -6.76 -3.71 -19.50
N ARG A 181 -6.51 -4.88 -18.91
CA ARG A 181 -6.49 -5.06 -17.45
C ARG A 181 -5.12 -4.87 -16.82
N PHE A 182 -4.14 -4.56 -17.65
CA PHE A 182 -2.79 -4.25 -17.23
C PHE A 182 -2.45 -2.87 -17.76
N CYS A 183 -2.72 -1.83 -16.97
CA CYS A 183 -2.42 -0.46 -17.35
C CYS A 183 -1.04 -0.08 -16.80
N THR A 184 -0.13 0.30 -17.69
CA THR A 184 1.14 0.92 -17.31
C THR A 184 1.09 2.40 -17.60
N GLU A 185 1.80 3.17 -16.80
CA GLU A 185 2.09 4.56 -17.11
C GLU A 185 2.78 4.70 -18.46
N THR A 186 2.53 5.82 -19.13
CA THR A 186 3.18 6.14 -20.39
C THR A 186 4.66 6.48 -20.15
N ALA A 187 5.50 6.30 -21.16
CA ALA A 187 6.93 6.59 -21.04
C ALA A 187 7.17 8.09 -20.73
N GLU A 188 6.28 8.95 -21.23
CA GLU A 188 6.26 10.39 -21.02
C GLU A 188 6.01 10.75 -19.55
N ALA A 189 5.00 10.15 -18.90
CA ALA A 189 4.70 10.40 -17.49
C ALA A 189 5.88 10.01 -16.57
N ILE A 190 6.54 8.88 -16.89
CA ILE A 190 7.75 8.43 -16.17
C ILE A 190 8.92 9.40 -16.39
N ALA A 191 9.08 9.91 -17.62
CA ALA A 191 10.14 10.87 -17.94
C ALA A 191 9.94 12.22 -17.25
N GLU A 192 8.71 12.71 -17.19
CA GLU A 192 8.35 13.95 -16.49
C GLU A 192 8.60 13.83 -14.99
N GLU A 193 8.18 12.75 -14.33
CA GLU A 193 8.45 12.56 -12.90
C GLU A 193 9.95 12.53 -12.59
N ARG A 194 10.75 11.86 -13.45
CA ARG A 194 12.22 11.83 -13.32
C ARG A 194 12.84 13.21 -13.50
N LYS A 195 12.31 14.02 -14.41
CA LYS A 195 12.74 15.41 -14.62
C LYS A 195 12.41 16.26 -13.39
N LEU A 196 11.19 16.16 -12.87
CA LEU A 196 10.75 16.88 -11.68
C LEU A 196 11.59 16.53 -10.44
N LYS A 197 11.89 15.24 -10.24
CA LYS A 197 12.80 14.79 -9.16
C LYS A 197 14.21 15.35 -9.30
N LYS A 198 14.75 15.43 -10.51
CA LYS A 198 16.06 16.03 -10.78
C LYS A 198 16.05 17.54 -10.53
N GLU A 199 15.00 18.23 -10.95
CA GLU A 199 14.83 19.67 -10.71
C GLU A 199 14.66 19.98 -9.22
N ASN A 200 13.84 19.22 -8.50
CA ASN A 200 13.69 19.36 -7.05
C ASN A 200 14.99 19.04 -6.30
N ALA A 201 15.75 18.03 -6.74
CA ALA A 201 17.07 17.73 -6.17
C ALA A 201 18.10 18.82 -6.48
N ALA A 202 18.03 19.46 -7.66
CA ALA A 202 18.90 20.57 -8.04
C ALA A 202 18.53 21.87 -7.31
N ASN A 203 17.25 22.11 -7.05
CA ASN A 203 16.75 23.30 -6.37
C ASN A 203 16.84 23.21 -4.83
N GLY A 204 17.09 22.03 -4.27
CA GLY A 204 17.25 21.78 -2.83
C GLY A 204 18.62 22.15 -2.23
N PHE A 205 19.48 22.85 -2.97
CA PHE A 205 20.85 23.20 -2.55
C PHE A 205 21.18 24.67 -2.82
N PHE A 206 20.36 25.61 -2.32
CA PHE A 206 20.79 26.98 -2.08
C PHE A 206 20.07 27.51 -0.83
N ASN A 207 20.70 27.30 0.33
CA ASN A 207 20.51 28.19 1.47
C ASN A 207 21.91 28.67 1.87
N GLU A 208 22.43 29.68 1.15
CA GLU A 208 23.60 30.43 1.59
C GLU A 208 23.14 31.65 2.39
N GLY A 209 23.72 31.83 3.57
CA GLY A 209 23.60 33.06 4.34
C GLY A 209 24.30 33.00 5.69
N GLY A 210 25.64 33.00 5.70
CA GLY A 210 26.42 33.31 6.90
C GLY A 210 27.83 32.71 6.94
N LYS A 211 28.79 33.35 6.26
CA LYS A 211 30.23 33.16 6.49
C LYS A 211 30.63 33.75 7.85
N ASP A 212 31.45 33.06 8.65
CA ASP A 212 32.88 33.38 8.84
C ASP A 212 33.53 32.56 9.97
N GLU A 213 34.74 32.09 9.64
CA GLU A 213 35.94 31.84 10.46
C GLU A 213 35.96 30.90 11.68
N ALA A 214 36.72 29.81 11.46
CA ALA A 214 37.84 29.31 12.28
C ALA A 214 37.59 28.45 13.53
N SER A 215 38.56 27.53 13.70
CA SER A 215 38.78 26.55 14.78
C SER A 215 37.83 25.35 14.75
N GLY A 216 38.27 24.10 14.62
CA GLY A 216 39.42 23.49 15.27
C GLY A 216 38.88 22.58 16.37
N ASN A 217 38.88 21.27 16.12
CA ASN A 217 38.78 20.20 17.12
C ASN A 217 37.60 20.26 18.10
N LEU A 218 36.38 19.93 17.63
CA LEU A 218 35.23 19.65 18.52
C LEU A 218 34.87 18.15 18.61
N LEU A 219 35.57 17.27 17.87
CA LEU A 219 35.35 15.82 17.92
C LEU A 219 36.41 15.05 18.73
N ASP A 220 37.54 15.68 19.07
CA ASP A 220 38.57 15.09 19.96
C ASP A 220 38.29 15.34 21.46
N THR A 221 37.37 16.23 21.81
CA THR A 221 37.07 16.59 23.21
C THR A 221 35.85 15.88 23.80
N LEU A 222 35.15 15.04 23.02
CA LEU A 222 33.93 14.34 23.46
C LEU A 222 34.15 12.87 23.83
N PHE A 223 35.35 12.31 23.64
CA PHE A 223 35.68 10.93 24.04
C PHE A 223 36.66 10.80 25.22
N ASP A 224 37.18 11.90 25.76
CA ASP A 224 38.14 11.91 26.87
C ASP A 224 37.53 12.30 28.25
N HIS A 225 36.21 12.17 28.43
CA HIS A 225 35.54 12.55 29.69
C HIS A 225 34.58 11.54 30.33
N ILE A 226 34.64 10.25 29.94
CA ILE A 226 33.82 9.19 30.59
C ILE A 226 34.64 8.00 31.15
N GLU A 227 35.96 7.97 31.03
CA GLU A 227 36.81 7.02 31.79
C GLU A 227 37.82 7.75 32.68
N GLY A 228 37.39 8.14 33.88
CA GLY A 228 38.31 8.72 34.86
C GLY A 228 37.65 9.41 36.03
N ARG A 229 36.98 8.63 36.90
CA ARG A 229 36.80 8.81 38.36
C ARG A 229 35.52 8.12 38.80
N LEU A 230 35.46 7.31 39.84
CA LEU A 230 36.41 6.76 40.81
C LEU A 230 35.55 5.78 41.63
N GLU A 231 36.16 4.67 42.06
CA GLU A 231 35.73 3.80 43.18
C GLU A 231 34.52 2.88 42.98
#